data_AF-A0A3M2IK56-F1
#
_entry.id   AF-A0A3M2IK56-F1
#
_cell.length_a   1.000
_cell.length_b   1.000
_cell.length_c   1.000
_cell.angle_alpha   90.00
_cell.angle_beta   90.00
_cell.angle_gamma   90.00
#
_symmetry.space_group_name_H-M   'P 1'
#
loop_
_entity.id
_entity.type
_entity.pdbx_description
1 polymer ?
#
loop_
_entity_poly.entity_id
_entity_poly.type
_entity_poly.pdbx_seq_one_letter_code
_entity_poly.pdbx_strand_id
1 'polypeptide(L)'
;MNGTARVAPGGGTGPATVADYAAEVRTHLADLPQDQVDDLTDGLEADLADALADPTGRPADMPPGLTARFGAPAEYARELRAAAGLPDPGPQVPVRR
;
A
#
# COMPACT_ATOMS: atom_id res chain seq x y z
N MET A 1 -7.16 28.63 27.13
CA MET A 1 -6.16 28.37 26.07
C MET A 1 -5.40 27.11 26.49
N ASN A 2 -5.91 25.92 26.16
CA ASN A 2 -5.26 24.66 26.54
C ASN A 2 -4.46 24.15 25.34
N GLY A 3 -3.14 24.26 25.49
CA GLY A 3 -2.15 23.87 24.52
C GLY A 3 -1.94 22.36 24.47
N THR A 4 -1.56 21.94 23.28
CA THR A 4 -0.80 20.73 22.95
C THR A 4 -1.47 19.40 23.29
N ALA A 5 -2.28 18.94 22.33
CA ALA A 5 -2.47 17.52 22.09
C ALA A 5 -1.09 16.86 21.98
N ARG A 6 -0.81 15.95 22.91
CA ARG A 6 0.32 15.05 22.87
C ARG A 6 0.17 14.16 21.64
N VAL A 7 0.87 14.52 20.56
CA VAL A 7 1.15 13.62 19.45
C VAL A 7 1.88 12.40 20.01
N ALA A 8 1.17 11.27 20.08
CA ALA A 8 1.83 10.00 20.25
C ALA A 8 2.66 9.75 18.98
N PRO A 9 3.96 9.39 19.06
CA PRO A 9 4.60 8.73 17.94
C PRO A 9 4.00 7.32 17.87
N GLY A 10 2.85 7.18 17.21
CA GLY A 10 2.50 5.90 16.62
C GLY A 10 3.62 5.61 15.64
N GLY A 11 4.53 4.71 16.01
CA GLY A 11 5.69 4.35 15.21
C GLY A 11 5.24 4.10 13.78
N GLY A 12 5.75 4.92 12.86
CA GLY A 12 5.60 4.69 11.44
C GLY A 12 6.32 3.41 11.09
N THR A 13 5.62 2.30 11.10
CA THR A 13 6.06 1.07 10.43
C THR A 13 5.32 0.96 9.12
N GLY A 14 5.19 2.09 8.41
CA GLY A 14 4.82 2.05 6.99
C GLY A 14 5.99 1.44 6.22
N PRO A 15 5.73 0.88 5.03
CA PRO A 15 6.75 0.21 4.24
C PRO A 15 7.88 1.18 3.88
N ALA A 16 9.09 0.84 4.29
CA ALA A 16 10.28 1.66 4.05
C ALA A 16 10.85 1.42 2.65
N THR A 17 10.59 0.24 2.07
CA THR A 17 11.08 -0.18 0.75
C THR A 17 9.96 -0.64 -0.15
N VAL A 18 10.24 -0.70 -1.45
CA VAL A 18 9.32 -1.23 -2.47
C VAL A 18 8.93 -2.68 -2.15
N ALA A 19 9.90 -3.49 -1.72
CA ALA A 19 9.67 -4.87 -1.32
C ALA A 19 8.71 -4.97 -0.12
N ASP A 20 8.89 -4.12 0.90
CA ASP A 20 7.97 -4.07 2.06
C ASP A 20 6.54 -3.70 1.63
N TYR A 21 6.42 -2.67 0.76
CA TYR A 21 5.13 -2.23 0.26
C TYR A 21 4.43 -3.34 -0.52
N ALA A 22 5.14 -4.00 -1.43
CA ALA A 22 4.61 -5.10 -2.21
C ALA A 22 4.23 -6.31 -1.35
N ALA A 23 5.00 -6.62 -0.30
CA ALA A 23 4.67 -7.67 0.67
C ALA A 23 3.38 -7.35 1.44
N GLU A 24 3.17 -6.10 1.86
CA GLU A 24 1.93 -5.66 2.50
C GLU A 24 0.74 -5.71 1.53
N VAL A 25 0.91 -5.28 0.26
CA VAL A 25 -0.10 -5.43 -0.79
C VAL A 25 -0.52 -6.89 -0.95
N ARG A 26 0.45 -7.82 -1.03
CA ARG A 26 0.19 -9.28 -1.11
C ARG A 26 -0.54 -9.80 0.12
N THR A 27 -0.21 -9.31 1.32
CA THR A 27 -0.95 -9.64 2.55
C THR A 27 -2.41 -9.21 2.46
N HIS A 28 -2.68 -8.03 1.89
CA HIS A 28 -4.03 -7.55 1.65
C HIS A 28 -4.75 -8.25 0.49
N LEU A 29 -4.07 -9.05 -0.33
CA LEU A 29 -4.61 -9.89 -1.39
C LEU A 29 -4.77 -11.37 -0.99
N ALA A 30 -4.37 -11.75 0.23
CA ALA A 30 -4.26 -13.14 0.67
C ALA A 30 -5.60 -13.91 0.80
N ASP A 31 -6.74 -13.24 0.66
CA ASP A 31 -8.07 -13.86 0.52
C ASP A 31 -8.33 -14.42 -0.89
N LEU A 32 -7.54 -14.02 -1.89
CA LEU A 32 -7.60 -14.54 -3.25
C LEU A 32 -6.80 -15.87 -3.38
N PRO A 33 -7.12 -16.72 -4.37
CA PRO A 33 -6.27 -17.84 -4.74
C PRO A 33 -4.85 -17.39 -5.04
N GLN A 34 -3.85 -18.17 -4.61
CA GLN A 34 -2.43 -17.79 -4.74
C GLN A 34 -2.04 -17.44 -6.18
N ASP A 35 -2.49 -18.22 -7.17
CA ASP A 35 -2.22 -17.95 -8.58
C ASP A 35 -2.69 -16.55 -9.02
N GLN A 36 -3.84 -16.08 -8.51
CA GLN A 36 -4.32 -14.73 -8.80
C GLN A 36 -3.51 -13.65 -8.08
N VAL A 37 -3.02 -13.91 -6.86
CA VAL A 37 -2.15 -12.98 -6.15
C VAL A 37 -0.82 -12.83 -6.90
N ASP A 38 -0.27 -13.95 -7.36
CA ASP A 38 0.96 -13.99 -8.14
C ASP A 38 0.76 -13.23 -9.47
N ASP A 39 -0.31 -13.51 -10.22
CA ASP A 39 -0.63 -12.79 -11.46
C ASP A 39 -0.82 -11.28 -11.26
N LEU A 40 -1.51 -10.85 -10.19
CA LEU A 40 -1.77 -9.43 -9.92
C LEU A 40 -0.54 -8.69 -9.38
N THR A 41 0.43 -9.41 -8.82
CA THR A 41 1.63 -8.81 -8.23
C THR A 41 2.92 -9.17 -8.96
N ASP A 42 2.80 -9.83 -10.11
CA ASP A 42 3.89 -10.01 -11.05
C ASP A 42 4.34 -8.64 -11.56
N GLY A 43 5.66 -8.40 -11.56
CA GLY A 43 6.22 -7.10 -11.95
C GLY A 43 5.94 -5.92 -11.00
N LEU A 44 5.07 -6.04 -9.99
CA LEU A 44 4.64 -4.93 -9.13
C LEU A 44 5.80 -4.16 -8.51
N GLU A 45 6.85 -4.85 -8.05
CA GLU A 45 8.02 -4.20 -7.44
C GLU A 45 8.81 -3.37 -8.46
N ALA A 46 8.92 -3.84 -9.71
CA ALA A 46 9.57 -3.08 -10.77
C ALA A 46 8.75 -1.83 -11.11
N ASP A 47 7.43 -1.97 -11.27
CA ASP A 47 6.54 -0.86 -11.57
C ASP A 47 6.54 0.22 -10.46
N LEU A 48 6.55 -0.20 -9.19
CA LEU A 48 6.64 0.71 -8.05
C LEU A 48 7.99 1.42 -8.02
N ALA A 49 9.09 0.73 -8.33
CA ALA A 49 10.42 1.33 -8.38
C ALA A 49 10.55 2.34 -9.53
N ASP A 50 10.06 1.99 -10.71
CA ASP A 50 10.06 2.87 -11.89
C ASP A 50 9.20 4.11 -11.65
N ALA A 51 8.01 3.92 -11.10
CA ALA A 51 7.17 5.04 -10.71
C ALA A 51 7.86 5.91 -9.66
N LEU A 52 8.50 5.36 -8.63
CA LEU A 52 9.26 6.17 -7.65
C LEU A 52 10.41 6.96 -8.27
N ALA A 53 11.10 6.38 -9.25
CA ALA A 53 12.20 7.01 -9.96
C ALA A 53 11.74 8.15 -10.89
N ASP A 54 10.49 8.12 -11.36
CA ASP A 54 9.92 9.19 -12.20
C ASP A 54 9.62 10.46 -11.37
N PRO A 55 10.35 11.58 -11.62
CA PRO A 55 10.15 12.83 -10.92
C PRO A 55 8.96 13.64 -11.45
N THR A 56 8.42 13.32 -12.63
CA THR A 56 7.30 14.05 -13.25
C THR A 56 5.95 13.63 -12.70
N GLY A 57 5.82 12.38 -12.24
CA GLY A 57 4.62 11.87 -11.60
C GLY A 57 4.40 12.32 -10.15
N ARG A 58 5.16 13.29 -9.63
CA ARG A 58 5.01 13.78 -8.24
C ARG A 58 4.89 15.32 -8.17
N PRO A 59 3.87 15.86 -7.48
CA PRO A 59 3.84 17.27 -7.09
C PRO A 59 5.07 17.66 -6.25
N ALA A 60 5.58 18.88 -6.44
CA ALA A 60 6.79 19.35 -5.74
C ALA A 60 6.63 19.45 -4.21
N ASP A 61 5.39 19.58 -3.73
CA ASP A 61 5.02 19.71 -2.33
C ASP A 61 4.63 18.37 -1.67
N MET A 62 4.58 17.27 -2.43
CA MET A 62 4.23 15.96 -1.90
C MET A 62 5.40 15.38 -1.07
N PRO A 63 5.15 14.93 0.17
CA PRO A 63 6.18 14.31 1.00
C PRO A 63 6.77 13.06 0.34
N PRO A 64 8.06 12.76 0.59
CA PRO A 64 8.65 11.52 0.12
C PRO A 64 8.06 10.30 0.81
N GLY A 65 8.03 9.18 0.09
CA GLY A 65 7.64 7.87 0.62
C GLY A 65 6.62 7.17 -0.26
N LEU A 66 6.58 5.84 -0.15
CA LEU A 66 5.66 4.99 -0.89
C LEU A 66 4.20 5.32 -0.57
N THR A 67 3.86 5.43 0.71
CA THR A 67 2.48 5.73 1.12
C THR A 67 2.00 7.11 0.68
N ALA A 68 2.91 8.09 0.60
CA ALA A 68 2.55 9.41 0.09
C ALA A 68 2.25 9.39 -1.42
N ARG A 69 2.94 8.51 -2.17
CA ARG A 69 2.80 8.41 -3.63
C ARG A 69 1.68 7.48 -4.08
N PHE A 70 1.52 6.34 -3.41
CA PHE A 70 0.62 5.26 -3.82
C PHE A 70 -0.53 4.98 -2.84
N GLY A 71 -0.61 5.74 -1.74
CA GLY A 71 -1.59 5.50 -0.68
C GLY A 71 -1.19 4.35 0.24
N ALA A 72 -2.12 3.93 1.12
CA ALA A 72 -1.86 2.78 1.98
C ALA A 72 -1.83 1.48 1.16
N PRO A 73 -0.98 0.49 1.50
CA PRO A 73 -0.96 -0.80 0.79
C PRO A 73 -2.34 -1.47 0.68
N ALA A 74 -3.18 -1.32 1.70
CA ALA A 74 -4.56 -1.81 1.70
C ALA A 74 -5.46 -1.13 0.65
N GLU A 75 -5.29 0.17 0.43
CA GLU A 75 -6.06 0.92 -0.57
C GLU A 75 -5.58 0.56 -1.97
N TYR A 76 -4.26 0.53 -2.17
CA TYR A 76 -3.67 0.12 -3.44
C TYR A 76 -4.06 -1.32 -3.83
N ALA A 77 -4.13 -2.24 -2.87
CA ALA A 77 -4.61 -3.60 -3.10
C ALA A 77 -6.10 -3.67 -3.50
N ARG A 78 -6.92 -2.70 -3.08
CA ARG A 78 -8.32 -2.59 -3.54
C ARG A 78 -8.39 -2.03 -4.96
N GLU A 79 -7.57 -1.04 -5.26
CA GLU A 79 -7.47 -0.48 -6.62
C GLU A 79 -7.00 -1.53 -7.62
N LEU A 80 -6.00 -2.35 -7.27
CA LEU A 80 -5.55 -3.50 -8.07
C LEU A 80 -6.71 -4.48 -8.36
N ARG A 81 -7.51 -4.82 -7.34
CA ARG A 81 -8.70 -5.67 -7.53
C ARG A 81 -9.71 -5.03 -8.45
N ALA A 82 -10.02 -3.76 -8.23
CA ALA A 82 -10.99 -3.03 -9.05
C ALA A 82 -10.55 -2.98 -10.52
N ALA A 83 -9.26 -2.76 -10.78
CA ALA A 83 -8.69 -2.80 -12.12
C ALA A 83 -8.80 -4.19 -12.79
N ALA A 84 -8.70 -5.25 -11.99
CA ALA A 84 -8.91 -6.63 -12.43
C ALA A 84 -10.39 -7.07 -12.48
N GLY A 85 -11.34 -6.19 -12.11
CA GLY A 85 -12.76 -6.53 -12.04
C GLY A 85 -13.15 -7.46 -10.89
N LEU A 86 -12.29 -7.55 -9.86
CA LEU A 86 -12.52 -8.35 -8.65
C LEU A 86 -13.35 -7.56 -7.62
N PRO A 87 -14.15 -8.25 -6.79
CA PRO A 87 -14.91 -7.58 -5.73
C PRO A 87 -13.99 -6.98 -4.67
N ASP A 88 -14.51 -6.01 -3.93
CA ASP A 88 -13.83 -5.50 -2.74
C ASP A 88 -13.50 -6.63 -1.76
N PRO A 89 -12.38 -6.53 -1.02
CA PRO A 89 -12.07 -7.50 0.01
C PRO A 89 -13.23 -7.58 1.00
N GLY A 90 -13.59 -8.81 1.37
CA GLY A 90 -14.57 -9.03 2.43
C GLY A 90 -14.16 -8.32 3.72
N PRO A 91 -15.08 -8.10 4.67
CA PRO A 91 -14.73 -7.48 5.94
C PRO A 91 -13.61 -8.28 6.60
N GLN A 92 -12.41 -7.67 6.65
CA GLN A 92 -11.22 -8.21 7.28
C GLN A 92 -11.52 -8.30 8.78
N VAL A 93 -12.04 -9.41 9.29
CA VAL A 93 -12.16 -9.62 10.73
C VAL A 93 -10.75 -9.69 11.28
N PRO A 94 -10.29 -8.71 12.09
CA PRO A 94 -8.96 -8.78 12.66
C PRO A 94 -8.92 -10.00 13.58
N VAL A 95 -8.17 -11.04 13.19
CA VAL A 95 -7.90 -12.18 14.06
C VAL A 95 -7.08 -11.63 15.22
N ARG A 96 -7.74 -11.35 16.35
CA ARG A 96 -7.07 -10.93 17.58
C ARG A 96 -6.23 -12.12 18.04
N ARG A 97 -4.92 -12.09 17.78
CA ARG A 97 -3.95 -13.03 18.36
C ARG A 97 -3.70 -12.71 19.83
#